data_AF-A0AAN9RBB2-F1
#
_entry.id   AF-A0AAN9RBB2-F1
#
_cell.length_a   1.000
_cell.length_b   1.000
_cell.length_c   1.000
_cell.angle_alpha   90.00
_cell.angle_beta   90.00
_cell.angle_gamma   90.00
#
_symmetry.space_group_name_H-M   'P 1'
#
loop_
_entity.id
_entity.type
_entity.pdbx_description
1 polymer ?
#
loop_
_entity_poly.entity_id
_entity_poly.type
_entity_poly.pdbx_seq_one_letter_code
_entity_poly.pdbx_strand_id
1 'polypeptide(L)'
;MNCAVNNAYIEGDACRFTVIEESFQNGKPEHRNVVVLFHRDKVDVCCTCLLFEFRGILCRHCLVVLAQEKVTKVPTKYVLARWSKNIRRKHTYIRSSYGTKDKDPQLQRCNSPVNASGNSTRKLCGRCSFRADQCN
;
A
#
# COMPACT_ATOMS: atom_id res chain seq x y z
N MET A 1 -15.14 -9.72 -8.22
CA MET A 1 -14.71 -8.76 -7.17
C MET A 1 -15.61 -7.56 -7.34
N ASN A 2 -16.82 -7.65 -6.81
CA ASN A 2 -17.92 -6.78 -7.21
C ASN A 2 -18.21 -5.86 -6.03
N CYS A 3 -17.65 -4.65 -6.09
CA CYS A 3 -17.96 -3.58 -5.14
C CYS A 3 -18.84 -2.56 -5.86
N ALA A 4 -20.09 -2.42 -5.45
CA ALA A 4 -21.03 -1.45 -6.01
C ALA A 4 -21.26 -0.31 -5.02
N VAL A 5 -21.16 0.94 -5.48
CA VAL A 5 -21.54 2.11 -4.67
C VAL A 5 -23.03 2.32 -4.84
N ASN A 6 -23.81 2.17 -3.76
CA ASN A 6 -25.26 2.36 -3.82
C ASN A 6 -25.63 3.83 -3.60
N ASN A 7 -25.32 4.35 -2.42
CA ASN A 7 -25.79 5.66 -1.97
C ASN A 7 -24.65 6.44 -1.31
N ALA A 8 -24.73 7.76 -1.39
CA ALA A 8 -23.88 8.70 -0.68
C ALA A 8 -24.75 9.68 0.10
N TYR A 9 -24.44 9.87 1.38
CA TYR A 9 -25.06 10.88 2.24
C TYR A 9 -24.03 11.97 2.51
N ILE A 10 -24.39 13.22 2.25
CA ILE A 10 -23.51 14.37 2.47
C ILE A 10 -23.84 14.97 3.82
N GLU A 11 -22.85 15.07 4.69
CA GLU A 11 -22.96 15.62 6.04
C GLU A 11 -21.86 16.68 6.22
N GLY A 12 -22.18 17.91 5.78
CA GLY A 12 -21.19 18.99 5.66
C GLY A 12 -20.09 18.64 4.66
N ASP A 13 -18.84 18.68 5.12
CA ASP A 13 -17.65 18.40 4.30
C ASP A 13 -17.31 16.90 4.20
N ALA A 14 -18.08 16.05 4.88
CA ALA A 14 -17.94 14.60 4.82
C ALA A 14 -19.03 13.98 3.95
N CYS A 15 -18.66 12.95 3.20
CA CYS A 15 -19.55 12.11 2.42
C CYS A 15 -19.47 10.67 2.94
N ARG A 16 -20.62 10.10 3.29
CA ARG A 16 -20.75 8.72 3.76
C ARG A 16 -21.33 7.84 2.67
N PHE A 17 -20.54 6.90 2.18
CA PHE A 17 -20.90 5.96 1.13
C PHE A 17 -21.25 4.58 1.70
N THR A 18 -22.27 3.96 1.13
CA THR A 18 -22.55 2.53 1.33
C THR A 18 -22.10 1.75 0.11
N VAL A 19 -21.12 0.87 0.31
CA VAL A 19 -20.55 0.01 -0.73
C VAL A 19 -20.99 -1.43 -0.48
N ILE A 20 -21.63 -2.06 -1.46
CA ILE A 20 -22.00 -3.48 -1.41
C ILE A 20 -20.84 -4.29 -1.96
N GLU A 21 -20.34 -5.22 -1.15
CA GLU A 21 -19.40 -6.25 -1.54
C GLU A 21 -20.14 -7.56 -1.80
N GLU A 22 -19.98 -8.12 -2.99
CA GLU A 22 -20.45 -9.47 -3.29
C GLU A 22 -19.33 -10.49 -3.04
N SER A 23 -19.65 -11.52 -2.25
CA SER A 23 -18.79 -12.66 -2.00
C SER A 23 -19.53 -13.97 -2.29
N PHE A 24 -18.78 -15.05 -2.48
CA PHE A 24 -19.35 -16.38 -2.69
C PHE A 24 -18.96 -17.27 -1.52
N GLN A 25 -19.91 -17.54 -0.62
CA GLN A 25 -19.72 -18.47 0.48
C GLN A 25 -20.58 -19.71 0.23
N ASN A 26 -19.97 -20.89 0.27
CA ASN A 26 -20.64 -22.19 0.08
C ASN A 26 -21.50 -22.27 -1.21
N GLY A 27 -21.01 -21.69 -2.31
CA GLY A 27 -21.70 -21.70 -3.60
C GLY A 27 -22.91 -20.76 -3.70
N LYS A 28 -23.18 -19.93 -2.68
CA LYS A 28 -24.24 -18.90 -2.70
C LYS A 28 -23.63 -17.50 -2.77
N PRO A 29 -24.23 -16.57 -3.54
CA PRO A 29 -23.85 -15.16 -3.49
C PRO A 29 -24.31 -14.56 -2.15
N GLU A 30 -23.42 -13.86 -1.48
CA GLU A 30 -23.69 -13.11 -0.25
C GLU A 30 -23.27 -11.65 -0.45
N HIS A 31 -24.11 -10.73 0.05
CA HIS A 31 -23.88 -9.31 -0.04
C HIS A 31 -23.54 -8.74 1.34
N ARG A 32 -22.39 -8.08 1.45
CA ARG A 32 -21.97 -7.37 2.64
C ARG A 32 -22.00 -5.86 2.39
N ASN A 33 -22.69 -5.13 3.26
CA ASN A 33 -22.62 -3.67 3.25
C ASN A 33 -21.38 -3.19 4.01
N VAL A 34 -20.61 -2.32 3.38
CA VAL A 34 -19.43 -1.67 3.96
C VAL A 34 -19.64 -0.16 3.90
N VAL A 35 -19.30 0.53 4.98
CA VAL A 35 -19.43 1.98 5.08
C VAL A 35 -18.07 2.60 4.82
N VAL A 36 -18.03 3.60 3.94
CA VAL A 36 -16.84 4.38 3.64
C VAL A 36 -17.14 5.85 3.92
N LEU A 37 -16.31 6.49 4.74
CA LEU A 37 -16.36 7.92 5.02
C LEU A 37 -15.29 8.61 4.18
N PHE A 38 -15.66 9.68 3.49
CA PHE A 38 -14.77 10.51 2.69
C PHE A 38 -14.85 11.96 3.13
N HIS A 39 -13.74 12.56 3.53
CA HIS A 39 -13.63 13.96 3.88
C HIS A 39 -13.02 14.75 2.73
N ARG A 40 -13.79 15.68 2.15
CA ARG A 40 -13.37 16.42 0.94
C ARG A 40 -12.20 17.35 1.21
N ASP A 41 -12.20 18.08 2.32
CA ASP A 41 -11.17 19.07 2.64
C ASP A 41 -9.76 18.50 2.69
N LYS A 42 -9.64 17.30 3.26
CA LYS A 42 -8.36 16.62 3.51
C LYS A 42 -8.10 15.50 2.51
N VAL A 43 -9.04 15.24 1.59
CA VAL A 43 -9.08 14.05 0.72
C VAL A 43 -8.78 12.80 1.57
N ASP A 44 -9.47 12.68 2.70
CA ASP A 44 -9.31 11.58 3.65
C ASP A 44 -10.38 10.53 3.43
N VAL A 45 -10.04 9.25 3.54
CA VAL A 45 -10.98 8.16 3.35
C VAL A 45 -10.76 7.08 4.41
N CYS A 46 -11.85 6.67 5.05
CA CYS A 46 -11.88 5.66 6.11
C CYS A 46 -12.92 4.60 5.76
N CYS A 47 -12.63 3.32 5.99
CA CYS A 47 -13.52 2.24 5.58
C CYS A 47 -13.69 1.19 6.69
N THR A 48 -14.94 0.85 7.00
CA THR A 48 -15.26 -0.08 8.09
C THR A 48 -14.85 -1.54 7.84
N CYS A 49 -14.32 -1.86 6.65
CA CYS A 49 -13.83 -3.22 6.38
C CYS A 49 -12.54 -3.57 7.11
N LEU A 50 -11.79 -2.61 7.68
CA LEU A 50 -10.52 -2.76 8.44
C LEU A 50 -9.38 -3.48 7.69
N LEU A 51 -9.64 -3.98 6.49
CA LEU A 51 -8.65 -4.59 5.61
C LEU A 51 -7.70 -3.50 5.11
N PHE A 52 -6.40 -3.66 5.41
CA PHE A 52 -5.27 -2.86 4.91
C PHE A 52 -4.96 -1.52 5.58
N GLU A 53 -5.80 -1.05 6.51
CA GLU A 53 -5.54 0.19 7.27
C GLU A 53 -4.25 0.08 8.13
N PHE A 54 -3.93 -1.10 8.65
CA PHE A 54 -2.73 -1.33 9.48
C PHE A 54 -1.39 -0.99 8.78
N ARG A 55 -1.37 -0.94 7.44
CA ARG A 55 -0.16 -0.56 6.68
C ARG A 55 -0.31 0.77 5.96
N GLY A 56 -1.34 1.57 6.25
CA GLY A 56 -1.60 2.81 5.51
C GLY A 56 -1.93 2.57 4.03
N ILE A 57 -2.47 1.40 3.69
CA ILE A 57 -2.87 1.03 2.33
C ILE A 57 -4.40 1.15 2.24
N LEU A 58 -4.87 1.82 1.19
CA LEU A 58 -6.29 1.92 0.90
C LEU A 58 -6.88 0.56 0.53
N CYS A 59 -8.00 0.21 1.15
CA CYS A 59 -8.76 -0.97 0.75
C CYS A 59 -9.46 -0.72 -0.60
N ARG A 60 -9.92 -1.80 -1.25
CA ARG A 60 -10.64 -1.68 -2.53
C ARG A 60 -11.89 -0.78 -2.44
N HIS A 61 -12.58 -0.74 -1.30
CA HIS A 61 -13.77 0.10 -1.14
C HIS A 61 -13.39 1.59 -1.15
N CYS A 62 -12.31 1.96 -0.45
CA CYS A 62 -11.78 3.31 -0.51
C CYS A 62 -11.40 3.71 -1.94
N LEU A 63 -10.76 2.81 -2.69
CA LEU A 63 -10.37 3.07 -4.08
C LEU A 63 -11.59 3.34 -4.98
N VAL A 64 -12.66 2.56 -4.83
CA VAL A 64 -13.90 2.76 -5.60
C VAL A 64 -14.54 4.11 -5.25
N VAL A 65 -14.57 4.49 -3.97
CA VAL A 65 -15.10 5.79 -3.54
C VAL A 65 -14.24 6.96 -4.04
N LEU A 66 -12.91 6.84 -4.00
CA LEU A 66 -12.03 7.87 -4.57
C LEU A 66 -12.22 8.02 -6.08
N ALA A 67 -12.45 6.91 -6.80
CA ALA A 67 -12.78 6.95 -8.22
C ALA A 67 -14.13 7.65 -8.47
N GLN A 68 -15.13 7.39 -7.63
CA GLN A 68 -16.44 8.05 -7.69
C GLN A 68 -16.34 9.56 -7.46
N GLU A 69 -15.54 9.99 -6.49
CA GLU A 69 -15.25 11.41 -6.21
C GLU A 69 -14.24 12.03 -7.18
N LYS A 70 -13.85 11.31 -8.25
CA LYS A 70 -12.94 11.77 -9.32
C LYS A 70 -11.61 12.29 -8.79
N VAL A 71 -11.11 11.71 -7.70
CA VAL A 71 -9.81 12.07 -7.13
C VAL A 71 -8.70 11.58 -8.07
N THR A 72 -8.03 12.51 -8.73
CA THR A 72 -6.97 12.20 -9.72
C THR A 72 -5.61 11.93 -9.09
N LYS A 73 -5.38 12.44 -7.87
CA LYS A 73 -4.12 12.30 -7.14
C LYS A 73 -4.40 11.80 -5.74
N VAL A 74 -3.88 10.61 -5.43
CA VAL A 74 -3.96 10.05 -4.08
C VAL A 74 -3.01 10.85 -3.16
N PRO A 75 -3.47 11.29 -1.99
CA PRO A 75 -2.61 11.96 -1.01
C PRO A 75 -1.37 11.13 -0.65
N THR A 76 -0.25 11.82 -0.45
CA THR A 76 1.05 11.19 -0.17
C THR A 76 1.03 10.31 1.09
N LYS A 77 0.15 10.59 2.06
CA LYS A 77 -0.05 9.78 3.26
C LYS A 77 -0.41 8.31 2.97
N TYR A 78 -1.03 8.02 1.83
CA TYR A 78 -1.37 6.65 1.41
C TYR A 78 -0.33 6.05 0.46
N VAL A 79 0.65 6.84 0.00
CA VAL A 79 1.70 6.37 -0.91
C VAL A 79 2.85 5.80 -0.07
N LEU A 80 2.91 4.47 -0.01
CA LEU A 80 3.99 3.80 0.69
C LEU A 80 5.35 4.11 0.08
N ALA A 81 6.36 4.28 0.94
CA ALA A 81 7.73 4.51 0.54
C ALA A 81 8.18 3.46 -0.51
N ARG A 82 7.94 2.15 -0.27
CA ARG A 82 8.32 1.07 -1.19
C ARG A 82 7.79 1.26 -2.63
N TRP A 83 6.64 1.89 -2.78
CA TRP A 83 6.00 2.20 -4.07
C TRP A 83 6.46 3.51 -4.68
N SER A 84 7.09 4.38 -3.90
CA SER A 84 7.65 5.64 -4.40
C SER A 84 8.81 5.40 -5.36
N LYS A 85 8.78 6.10 -6.50
CA LYS A 85 9.86 6.06 -7.50
C LYS A 85 11.17 6.62 -6.94
N ASN A 86 11.07 7.58 -6.01
CA ASN A 86 12.21 8.29 -5.41
C ASN A 86 12.95 7.50 -4.30
N ILE A 87 12.85 6.18 -4.26
CA ILE A 87 13.66 5.37 -3.35
C ILE A 87 14.96 4.97 -4.03
N ARG A 88 16.07 5.37 -3.42
CA ARG A 88 17.40 4.82 -3.71
C ARG A 88 17.43 3.35 -3.29
N ARG A 89 17.13 2.45 -4.23
CA ARG A 89 17.29 1.01 -4.01
C ARG A 89 18.78 0.68 -4.11
N LYS A 90 19.34 -0.01 -3.11
CA LYS A 90 20.76 -0.43 -3.15
C LYS A 90 21.07 -1.41 -4.31
N HIS A 91 20.04 -1.97 -4.94
CA HIS A 91 20.14 -2.98 -6.00
C HIS A 91 19.99 -2.40 -7.42
N THR A 92 20.08 -1.08 -7.61
CA THR A 92 19.88 -0.42 -8.92
C THR A 92 21.06 -0.62 -9.89
N TYR A 93 21.93 -1.60 -9.63
CA TYR A 93 23.09 -1.94 -10.47
C TYR A 93 23.12 -3.42 -10.85
N ILE A 94 21.96 -4.07 -11.01
CA ILE A 94 21.94 -5.32 -11.76
C ILE A 94 22.12 -4.97 -13.23
N ARG A 95 23.31 -5.26 -13.77
CA ARG A 95 23.55 -5.21 -15.21
C ARG A 95 22.65 -6.28 -15.85
N SER A 96 21.58 -5.87 -16.52
CA SER A 96 20.75 -6.77 -17.32
C SER A 96 21.62 -7.33 -18.47
N SER A 97 21.64 -8.65 -18.64
CA SER A 97 22.49 -9.35 -19.61
C SER A 97 22.01 -9.22 -21.06
N TYR A 98 20.91 -8.49 -21.31
CA TYR A 98 20.35 -8.33 -22.66
C TYR A 98 20.90 -7.11 -23.42
N GLY A 99 21.87 -6.38 -22.85
CA GLY A 99 22.61 -5.34 -23.56
C GLY A 99 23.91 -5.91 -24.11
N THR A 100 23.99 -5.99 -25.43
CA THR A 100 25.19 -6.32 -26.20
C THR A 100 26.43 -5.55 -25.71
N LYS A 101 27.56 -6.26 -25.76
CA LYS A 101 28.88 -5.86 -25.26
C LYS A 101 29.29 -4.48 -25.78
N ASP A 102 29.68 -3.57 -24.88
CA ASP A 102 30.87 -2.77 -25.12
C ASP A 102 31.59 -2.40 -23.81
N LYS A 103 32.90 -2.23 -23.95
CA LYS A 103 33.96 -2.45 -22.96
C LYS A 103 34.01 -1.39 -21.85
N ASP A 104 34.15 -1.85 -20.60
CA ASP A 104 34.78 -1.04 -19.54
C ASP A 104 35.49 -1.96 -18.52
N PRO A 105 36.83 -1.88 -18.36
CA PRO A 105 37.58 -2.80 -17.54
C PRO A 105 37.80 -2.24 -16.12
N GLN A 106 36.79 -2.28 -15.25
CA GLN A 106 37.02 -2.33 -13.78
C GLN A 106 35.81 -2.91 -13.04
N LEU A 107 35.72 -4.24 -12.99
CA LEU A 107 34.99 -4.95 -11.93
C LEU A 107 35.75 -6.26 -11.66
N GLN A 108 36.89 -6.17 -10.99
CA GLN A 108 37.55 -7.35 -10.42
C GLN A 108 36.65 -7.90 -9.31
N ARG A 109 35.98 -9.01 -9.62
CA ARG A 109 35.13 -9.76 -8.71
C ARG A 109 36.03 -10.49 -7.72
N CYS A 110 35.94 -10.17 -6.43
CA CYS A 110 36.55 -10.99 -5.39
C CYS A 110 35.77 -12.30 -5.27
N ASN A 111 36.15 -13.31 -6.05
CA ASN A 111 35.72 -14.68 -5.84
C ASN A 111 36.68 -15.33 -4.84
N SER A 112 36.35 -15.24 -3.56
CA SER A 112 36.85 -16.22 -2.59
C SER A 112 35.64 -16.89 -1.94
N PRO A 113 35.62 -18.23 -1.82
CA PRO A 113 34.55 -18.91 -1.12
C PRO A 113 34.65 -18.52 0.36
N VAL A 114 33.58 -17.94 0.92
CA VAL A 114 33.48 -17.79 2.38
C VAL A 114 33.02 -19.12 2.96
N ASN A 115 33.99 -19.85 3.49
CA ASN A 115 33.81 -21.07 4.26
C ASN A 115 32.96 -20.73 5.49
N ALA A 116 32.01 -21.61 5.81
CA ALA A 116 31.17 -21.51 6.98
C ALA A 116 32.01 -21.44 8.28
N SER A 117 31.78 -20.43 9.11
CA SER A 117 31.88 -20.48 10.57
C SER A 117 31.24 -19.23 11.18
N GLY A 118 30.48 -19.44 12.25
CA GLY A 118 29.51 -18.50 12.78
C GLY A 118 30.07 -17.24 13.44
N ASN A 119 29.22 -16.21 13.53
CA ASN A 119 28.71 -15.71 14.81
C ASN A 119 27.59 -14.69 14.57
N SER A 120 26.40 -15.00 15.10
CA SER A 120 25.22 -14.13 15.08
C SER A 120 25.40 -13.02 16.11
N THR A 121 25.70 -11.81 15.65
CA THR A 121 25.46 -10.60 16.46
C THR A 121 24.34 -9.81 15.81
N ARG A 122 23.16 -9.88 16.44
CA ARG A 122 21.98 -9.07 16.11
C ARG A 122 22.35 -7.59 16.27
N LYS A 123 22.42 -6.85 15.16
CA LYS A 123 22.26 -5.40 15.23
C LYS A 123 20.76 -5.10 15.26
N LEU A 124 20.25 -4.71 16.44
CA LEU A 124 18.93 -4.10 16.58
C LEU A 124 18.90 -2.83 15.72
N CYS A 125 18.01 -2.82 14.72
CA CYS A 125 17.56 -1.57 14.11
C CYS A 125 16.50 -0.98 15.04
N GLY A 126 16.82 0.14 15.70
CA GLY A 126 15.91 0.92 16.54
C GLY A 126 14.63 1.25 15.77
N ARG A 127 13.60 0.47 16.04
CA ARG A 127 12.33 0.48 15.31
C ARG A 127 11.36 1.35 16.11
N CYS A 128 11.13 2.54 15.57
CA CYS A 128 9.90 3.35 15.67
C CYS A 128 9.18 3.38 17.02
N SER A 129 9.44 4.45 17.78
CA SER A 129 8.49 5.00 18.72
C SER A 129 7.48 5.86 17.95
N PHE A 130 6.32 5.32 17.57
CA PHE A 130 5.13 6.15 17.38
C PHE A 130 3.94 5.44 18.02
N ARG A 131 3.36 6.16 18.99
CA ARG A 131 2.31 5.73 19.92
C ARG A 131 1.03 5.34 19.19
N ALA A 132 0.41 4.27 19.67
CA ALA A 132 -0.88 3.76 19.23
C ALA A 132 -2.05 4.33 20.07
N ASP A 133 -1.99 5.61 20.46
CA ASP A 133 -3.01 6.22 21.31
C ASP A 133 -3.48 7.55 20.73
N GLN A 134 -4.45 7.50 19.80
CA GLN A 134 -5.50 8.53 19.61
C GLN A 134 -6.36 8.17 18.39
N CYS A 135 -7.31 7.27 18.62
CA CYS A 135 -8.57 7.20 17.88
C CYS A 135 -9.64 6.77 18.90
N ASN A 136 -10.30 7.75 19.51
CA ASN A 136 -11.62 7.60 20.14
C ASN A 136 -12.56 8.56 19.42
#